data_AF-A0A5S3Z3K9-F1
#
_entry.id   AF-A0A5S3Z3K9-F1
#
_cell.length_a   1.000
_cell.length_b   1.000
_cell.length_c   1.000
_cell.angle_alpha   90.00
_cell.angle_beta   90.00
_cell.angle_gamma   90.00
#
_symmetry.space_group_name_H-M   'P 1'
#
loop_
_entity.id
_entity.type
_entity.pdbx_description
1 polymer ?
#
loop_
_entity_poly.entity_id
_entity_poly.type
_entity_poly.pdbx_seq_one_letter_code
_entity_poly.pdbx_strand_id
1 'polypeptide(L)'
;MNFIRLESATQNALRLLKLETDDSIASVKPEIMAQLAFILACAQYEKNPREELSEGKVFTFGVLASRYFTAPIHNEFLANIDVIFEELLT
;
A
#
# COMPACT_ATOMS: atom_id res chain seq x y z
N MET A 1 9.21 -6.99 11.15
CA MET A 1 8.96 -5.74 10.41
C MET A 1 10.13 -4.76 10.51
N ASN A 2 10.52 -4.17 9.38
CA ASN A 2 11.49 -3.09 9.23
C ASN A 2 10.76 -1.80 8.83
N PHE A 3 10.63 -0.85 9.76
CA PHE A 3 9.85 0.38 9.56
C PHE A 3 10.43 1.30 8.49
N ILE A 4 11.75 1.36 8.33
CA ILE A 4 12.40 2.18 7.28
C ILE A 4 12.05 1.63 5.89
N ARG A 5 12.11 0.31 5.73
CA ARG A 5 11.76 -0.36 4.47
C ARG A 5 10.27 -0.21 4.17
N LEU A 6 9.42 -0.38 5.20
CA LEU A 6 7.97 -0.18 5.10
C LEU A 6 7.61 1.27 4.71
N GLU A 7 8.20 2.27 5.36
CA GLU A 7 8.00 3.69 5.06
C GLU A 7 8.38 4.00 3.61
N SER A 8 9.60 3.63 3.20
CA SER A 8 10.11 3.89 1.86
C SER A 8 9.24 3.26 0.77
N ALA A 9 8.87 1.98 0.93
CA ALA A 9 8.00 1.29 -0.02
C ALA A 9 6.61 1.93 -0.09
N THR A 10 6.05 2.31 1.07
CA THR A 10 4.71 2.93 1.13
C THR A 10 4.71 4.34 0.51
N GLN A 11 5.75 5.15 0.74
CA GLN A 11 5.90 6.45 0.11
C GLN A 11 6.00 6.34 -1.42
N ASN A 12 6.79 5.39 -1.91
CA ASN A 12 6.94 5.14 -3.35
C ASN A 12 5.63 4.66 -3.98
N ALA A 13 4.94 3.70 -3.35
CA ALA A 13 3.62 3.24 -3.81
C ALA A 13 2.61 4.39 -3.88
N LEU A 14 2.55 5.25 -2.86
CA LEU A 14 1.69 6.44 -2.86
C LEU A 14 2.05 7.45 -3.95
N ARG A 15 3.35 7.67 -4.21
CA ARG A 15 3.81 8.55 -5.29
C ARG A 15 3.34 8.04 -6.65
N LEU A 16 3.57 6.76 -6.94
CA LEU A 16 3.17 6.13 -8.20
C LEU A 16 1.65 6.14 -8.37
N LEU A 17 0.92 5.80 -7.32
CA LEU A 17 -0.53 5.81 -7.33
C LEU A 17 -1.12 7.20 -7.60
N LYS A 18 -0.48 8.28 -7.12
CA LYS A 18 -0.90 9.66 -7.44
C LYS A 18 -0.73 10.00 -8.93
N LEU A 19 0.32 9.49 -9.56
CA LEU A 19 0.61 9.69 -10.98
C LEU A 19 -0.29 8.84 -11.90
N GLU A 20 -0.98 7.84 -11.34
CA GLU A 20 -1.88 6.97 -12.11
C GLU A 20 -3.05 7.75 -12.72
N THR A 21 -3.26 7.58 -14.02
CA THR A 21 -4.32 8.23 -14.81
C THR A 21 -5.29 7.23 -15.45
N ASP A 22 -5.11 5.92 -15.26
CA ASP A 22 -6.02 4.91 -15.76
C ASP A 22 -7.39 4.99 -15.05
N ASP A 23 -8.42 5.37 -15.82
CA ASP A 23 -9.80 5.48 -15.35
C ASP A 23 -10.37 4.15 -14.83
N SER A 24 -9.85 3.00 -15.28
CA SER A 24 -10.28 1.68 -14.79
C SER A 24 -9.95 1.46 -13.30
N ILE A 25 -8.97 2.20 -12.79
CA ILE A 25 -8.46 2.12 -11.42
C ILE A 25 -9.09 3.19 -10.52
N ALA A 26 -9.75 4.20 -11.11
CA ALA A 26 -10.30 5.36 -10.39
C ALA A 26 -11.23 4.99 -9.23
N SER A 27 -11.98 3.89 -9.35
CA SER A 27 -12.91 3.41 -8.33
C SER A 27 -12.21 2.84 -7.08
N VAL A 28 -11.03 2.24 -7.22
CA VAL A 28 -10.29 1.60 -6.12
C VAL A 28 -9.12 2.45 -5.60
N LYS A 29 -8.64 3.40 -6.39
CA LYS A 29 -7.52 4.28 -6.05
C LYS A 29 -7.68 4.99 -4.71
N PRO A 30 -8.84 5.61 -4.36
CA PRO A 30 -8.99 6.29 -3.07
C PRO A 30 -8.85 5.35 -1.87
N GLU A 31 -9.40 4.13 -1.99
CA GLU A 31 -9.35 3.12 -0.93
C GLU A 31 -7.92 2.61 -0.70
N ILE A 32 -7.21 2.29 -1.79
CA ILE A 32 -5.79 1.90 -1.71
C ILE A 32 -4.97 3.05 -1.12
N MET A 33 -5.19 4.29 -1.56
CA MET A 33 -4.50 5.47 -1.02
C MET A 33 -4.73 5.63 0.48
N ALA A 34 -5.96 5.44 0.96
CA ALA A 34 -6.29 5.57 2.39
C ALA A 34 -5.57 4.51 3.23
N GLN A 35 -5.56 3.26 2.79
CA GLN A 35 -4.86 2.18 3.48
C GLN A 35 -3.33 2.39 3.48
N LEU A 36 -2.74 2.79 2.35
CA LEU A 36 -1.31 3.09 2.27
C LEU A 36 -0.95 4.32 3.11
N ALA A 37 -1.78 5.36 3.15
CA ALA A 37 -1.55 6.53 3.99
C ALA A 37 -1.57 6.17 5.49
N PHE A 38 -2.48 5.28 5.89
CA PHE A 38 -2.50 4.75 7.26
C PHE A 38 -1.22 3.97 7.59
N ILE A 39 -0.81 3.05 6.71
CA ILE A 39 0.42 2.27 6.88
C ILE A 39 1.64 3.19 6.99
N LEU A 40 1.71 4.22 6.15
CA LEU A 40 2.79 5.21 6.18
C LEU A 40 2.84 5.93 7.53
N ALA A 41 1.69 6.42 8.01
CA ALA A 41 1.63 7.10 9.29
C ALA A 41 2.11 6.18 10.43
N CYS A 42 1.65 4.92 10.46
CA CYS A 42 2.13 3.94 11.43
C CYS A 42 3.66 3.73 11.35
N ALA A 43 4.21 3.57 10.14
CA ALA A 43 5.64 3.37 9.95
C ALA A 43 6.48 4.58 10.45
N GLN A 44 6.01 5.81 10.22
CA GLN A 44 6.67 7.04 10.67
C GLN A 44 6.72 7.20 12.19
N TYR A 45 5.80 6.54 12.91
CA TYR A 45 5.77 6.51 14.36
C TYR A 45 6.28 5.17 14.93
N GLU A 46 6.91 4.32 14.11
CA GLU A 46 7.43 3.00 14.49
C GLU A 46 6.37 2.09 15.13
N LYS A 47 5.12 2.20 14.67
CA LYS A 47 3.98 1.42 15.13
C LYS A 47 3.61 0.33 14.13
N ASN A 48 3.21 -0.83 14.64
CA ASN A 48 2.73 -1.92 13.79
C ASN A 48 1.35 -1.59 13.20
N PRO A 49 1.21 -1.41 11.87
CA PRO A 49 -0.06 -1.05 11.27
C PRO A 49 -1.15 -2.10 11.52
N ARG A 50 -0.79 -3.36 11.76
CA ARG A 50 -1.75 -4.44 12.05
C ARG A 50 -2.33 -4.34 13.46
N GLU A 51 -1.53 -3.86 14.41
CA GLU A 51 -1.95 -3.69 15.81
C GLU A 51 -2.74 -2.39 15.99
N GLU A 52 -2.45 -1.36 15.20
CA GLU A 52 -3.17 -0.09 15.20
C GLU A 52 -4.50 -0.16 14.43
N LEU A 53 -4.73 -1.22 13.67
CA LEU A 53 -5.98 -1.41 12.94
C LEU A 53 -7.12 -1.70 13.92
N SER A 54 -8.29 -1.12 13.68
CA SER A 54 -9.47 -1.41 14.51
C SER A 54 -9.83 -2.89 14.48
N GLU A 55 -10.28 -3.42 15.61
CA GLU A 55 -10.67 -4.83 15.75
C GLU A 55 -11.65 -5.25 14.64
N GLY A 56 -11.40 -6.42 14.05
CA GLY A 56 -12.19 -6.97 12.95
C GLY A 56 -11.92 -6.39 11.55
N LYS A 57 -11.04 -5.39 11.41
CA LYS A 57 -10.62 -4.88 10.10
C LYS A 57 -9.39 -5.63 9.56
N VAL A 58 -9.23 -5.61 8.25
CA VAL A 58 -8.06 -6.14 7.53
C VAL A 58 -7.67 -5.21 6.40
N PHE A 59 -6.40 -5.21 6.05
CA PHE A 59 -5.92 -4.54 4.84
C PHE A 59 -6.33 -5.32 3.59
N THR A 60 -6.79 -4.61 2.57
CA THR A 60 -7.20 -5.18 1.28
C THR A 60 -6.41 -4.62 0.10
N PHE A 61 -5.50 -3.65 0.33
CA PHE A 61 -4.70 -3.01 -0.72
C PHE A 61 -3.97 -4.03 -1.63
N GLY A 62 -3.44 -5.13 -1.09
CA GLY A 62 -2.76 -6.15 -1.92
C GLY A 62 -3.71 -6.91 -2.86
N VAL A 63 -4.92 -7.21 -2.39
CA VAL A 63 -5.96 -7.84 -3.22
C VAL A 63 -6.48 -6.88 -4.28
N LEU A 64 -6.64 -5.60 -3.94
CA LEU A 64 -7.06 -4.58 -4.90
C LEU A 64 -5.95 -4.31 -5.93
N ALA A 65 -4.69 -4.18 -5.50
CA ALA A 65 -3.54 -3.96 -6.37
C ALA A 65 -3.42 -5.09 -7.40
N SER A 66 -3.41 -6.36 -6.96
CA SER A 66 -3.27 -7.52 -7.86
C SER A 66 -4.41 -7.66 -8.89
N ARG A 67 -5.60 -7.15 -8.61
CA ARG A 67 -6.75 -7.23 -9.52
C ARG A 67 -6.80 -6.11 -10.54
N TYR A 68 -6.48 -4.89 -10.13
CA TYR A 68 -6.68 -3.69 -10.95
C TYR A 68 -5.39 -3.19 -11.61
N PHE A 69 -4.21 -3.52 -11.06
CA PHE A 69 -2.93 -3.07 -11.57
C PHE A 69 -2.21 -4.24 -12.24
N THR A 70 -2.54 -4.52 -13.51
CA THR A 70 -1.98 -5.68 -14.24
C THR A 70 -1.11 -5.29 -15.44
N ALA A 71 -1.19 -4.04 -15.88
CA ALA A 71 -0.37 -3.53 -16.98
C ALA A 71 1.12 -3.40 -16.58
N PRO A 72 2.07 -3.58 -17.53
CA PRO A 72 3.51 -3.48 -17.25
C PRO A 72 3.95 -2.15 -16.63
N ILE A 73 3.23 -1.06 -16.90
CA ILE A 73 3.51 0.25 -16.31
C ILE A 73 3.35 0.26 -14.78
N HIS A 74 2.56 -0.67 -14.23
CA HIS A 74 2.34 -0.81 -12.81
C HIS A 74 3.38 -1.69 -12.09
N ASN A 75 4.36 -2.27 -12.79
CA ASN A 75 5.33 -3.19 -12.18
C ASN A 75 6.09 -2.56 -11.00
N GLU A 76 6.49 -1.28 -11.11
CA GLU A 76 7.16 -0.57 -10.01
C GLU A 76 6.22 -0.40 -8.81
N PHE A 77 4.93 -0.09 -9.06
CA PHE A 77 3.93 0.01 -8.01
C PHE A 77 3.72 -1.34 -7.31
N LEU A 78 3.53 -2.41 -8.08
CA LEU A 78 3.35 -3.77 -7.55
C LEU A 78 4.56 -4.24 -6.74
N ALA A 79 5.78 -3.97 -7.19
CA ALA A 79 6.97 -4.32 -6.44
C ALA A 79 7.02 -3.64 -5.06
N ASN A 80 6.55 -2.39 -4.95
CA ASN A 80 6.42 -1.72 -3.65
C ASN A 80 5.30 -2.34 -2.79
N ILE A 81 4.17 -2.72 -3.41
CA ILE A 81 3.08 -3.44 -2.71
C ILE A 81 3.57 -4.76 -2.11
N ASP A 82 4.38 -5.52 -2.85
CA ASP A 82 4.94 -6.79 -2.36
C ASP A 82 5.84 -6.57 -1.14
N VAL A 83 6.71 -5.55 -1.17
CA VAL A 83 7.54 -5.19 -0.02
C VAL A 83 6.69 -4.81 1.19
N ILE A 84 5.65 -4.00 1.01
CA ILE A 84 4.74 -3.62 2.11
C ILE A 84 4.08 -4.87 2.70
N PHE A 85 3.63 -5.80 1.85
CA PHE A 85 2.99 -7.04 2.28
C PHE A 85 3.96 -7.94 3.06
N GLU A 86 5.20 -8.10 2.60
CA GLU A 86 6.26 -8.81 3.32
C GLU A 86 6.47 -8.23 4.73
N GLU A 87 6.63 -6.91 4.83
CA GLU A 87 6.90 -6.25 6.10
C GLU A 87 5.75 -6.38 7.09
N LEU A 88 4.50 -6.43 6.61
CA LEU A 88 3.33 -6.66 7.45
C LEU A 88 3.20 -8.12 7.92
N LEU A 89 3.84 -9.08 7.28
CA LEU A 89 3.83 -10.49 7.69
C LEU A 89 4.92 -10.84 8.71
N THR A 90 5.96 -10.01 8.82
CA THR A 90 7.12 -10.21 9.72
C THR A 90 6.95 -9.55 11.08
#